data_AF-C3ZEP4-F1
#
_entry.id   AF-C3ZEP4-F1
#
_cell.length_a   1.000
_cell.length_b   1.000
_cell.length_c   1.000
_cell.angle_alpha   90.00
_cell.angle_beta   90.00
_cell.angle_gamma   90.00
#
_symmetry.space_group_name_H-M   'P 1'
#
loop_
_entity.id
_entity.type
_entity.pdbx_description
1 polymer ?
#
loop_
_entity_poly.entity_id
_entity_poly.type
_entity_poly.pdbx_seq_one_letter_code
_entity_poly.pdbx_strand_id
1 'polypeptide(L)'
;MAEGHWVEHLFPPTFGYTADQLLSTGGAPTSSETDSSTKLGSPPPTALRRVYEKVLEDFGAEIRGRETSATESSGPLEDEVTGRVSRLSWGGGPDESCIWTQQELETLREVFRAAKDQNRKLTTILDLANKQIKTLEGKCKEQEDQLENRYKQLKEARKEIQRLKIHSDQQSNEVTKSHRKISGLSEDVQELQVAKDDLQRQLHETTIAFEKERLLRCELEQRLQMQEQQLEDAKLKSEESMRLKYEKEVRELQRRVLTLQDELDREQQTHGINQKALDNMRKHFASLPADMANVEQPETEEHFLSKLTYF
;
A
#
# COMPACT_ATOMS: atom_id res chain seq x y z
N MET A 1 9.73 -9.87 30.37
CA MET A 1 10.01 -11.16 29.70
C MET A 1 9.47 -11.01 28.30
N ALA A 2 10.34 -10.78 27.32
CA ALA A 2 9.92 -10.58 25.93
C ALA A 2 9.84 -11.95 25.26
N GLU A 3 8.64 -12.38 24.88
CA GLU A 3 8.43 -13.59 24.09
C GLU A 3 8.92 -13.31 22.66
N GLY A 4 9.95 -14.07 22.25
CA GLY A 4 10.55 -13.98 20.93
C GLY A 4 9.60 -14.40 19.81
N HIS A 5 9.88 -13.91 18.60
CA HIS A 5 9.05 -14.13 17.43
C HIS A 5 9.07 -15.62 17.02
N TRP A 6 7.90 -16.22 16.74
CA TRP A 6 7.74 -17.66 16.44
C TRP A 6 8.65 -18.21 15.34
N VAL A 7 9.18 -17.34 14.48
CA VAL A 7 10.15 -17.65 13.42
C VAL A 7 11.50 -18.11 14.00
N GLU A 8 11.89 -17.61 15.16
CA GLU A 8 13.15 -17.97 15.83
C GLU A 8 13.16 -19.42 16.34
N HIS A 9 11.97 -20.00 16.59
CA HIS A 9 11.82 -21.41 16.98
C HIS A 9 11.93 -22.39 15.81
N LEU A 10 11.63 -21.94 14.60
CA LEU A 10 11.67 -22.76 13.39
C LEU A 10 13.03 -22.70 12.68
N PHE A 11 13.76 -21.60 12.86
CA PHE A 11 15.09 -21.40 12.29
C PHE A 11 16.03 -20.76 13.33
N PRO A 12 16.60 -21.55 14.26
CA PRO A 12 17.59 -21.02 15.16
C PRO A 12 18.80 -20.50 14.35
N PRO A 13 19.22 -19.24 14.56
CA PRO A 13 20.29 -18.64 13.77
C PRO A 13 21.59 -19.43 13.97
N THR A 14 22.07 -20.05 12.89
CA THR A 14 23.30 -20.85 12.84
C THR A 14 24.58 -20.00 12.79
N PHE A 15 24.44 -18.67 12.77
CA PHE A 15 25.56 -17.73 12.72
C PHE A 15 25.45 -16.74 13.89
N GLY A 16 26.24 -16.97 14.93
CA GLY A 16 26.36 -16.08 16.08
C GLY A 16 27.29 -14.90 15.78
N TYR A 17 26.90 -14.01 14.88
CA TYR A 17 27.55 -12.70 14.74
C TYR A 17 26.71 -11.66 15.49
N THR A 18 27.28 -11.08 16.55
CA THR A 18 26.66 -9.98 17.28
C THR A 18 26.80 -8.67 16.49
N ALA A 19 25.80 -7.79 16.59
CA ALA A 19 25.74 -6.51 15.86
C ALA A 19 27.00 -5.64 16.05
N ASP A 20 27.71 -5.80 17.16
CA ASP A 20 28.96 -5.09 17.46
C ASP A 20 30.13 -5.50 16.54
N GLN A 21 30.10 -6.71 15.96
CA GLN A 21 31.12 -7.18 15.01
C GLN A 21 30.92 -6.63 13.60
N LEU A 22 29.69 -6.25 13.24
CA LEU A 22 29.37 -5.67 11.92
C LEU A 22 29.59 -4.15 11.86
N LEU A 23 29.65 -3.48 13.02
CA LEU A 23 29.81 -2.02 13.09
C LEU A 23 31.26 -1.55 13.33
N SER A 24 32.20 -2.47 13.56
CA SER A 24 33.62 -2.15 13.79
C SER A 24 34.50 -2.13 12.53
N THR A 25 33.95 -2.33 11.33
CA THR A 25 34.70 -2.31 10.06
C THR A 25 34.40 -1.08 9.20
N GLY A 26 34.27 0.08 9.83
CA GLY A 26 34.11 1.38 9.17
C GLY A 26 35.42 2.17 9.10
N GLY A 27 36.43 1.69 8.37
CA GLY A 27 37.69 2.40 8.18
C GLY A 27 38.53 1.83 7.03
N ALA A 28 38.42 2.44 5.85
CA ALA A 28 39.37 2.29 4.75
C ALA A 28 40.45 3.40 4.86
N PRO A 29 41.62 3.33 4.17
CA PRO A 29 41.99 2.39 3.11
C PRO A 29 43.40 1.78 3.29
N THR A 30 43.69 0.67 2.61
CA THR A 30 44.85 0.46 1.71
C THR A 30 45.04 -1.03 1.41
N SER A 31 45.54 -1.29 0.21
CA SER A 31 46.23 -2.50 -0.25
C SER A 31 45.44 -3.81 -0.30
N SER A 32 45.18 -4.21 -1.55
CA SER A 32 45.39 -5.56 -2.08
C SER A 32 44.92 -6.75 -1.24
N GLU A 33 43.88 -7.43 -1.73
CA GLU A 33 43.94 -8.87 -2.05
C GLU A 33 42.63 -9.28 -2.72
N THR A 34 42.64 -9.25 -4.05
CA THR A 34 41.63 -9.93 -4.86
C THR A 34 42.02 -11.38 -5.04
N ASP A 35 41.09 -12.27 -4.71
CA ASP A 35 40.79 -13.50 -5.43
C ASP A 35 41.95 -14.48 -5.69
N SER A 36 42.11 -15.43 -4.79
CA SER A 36 42.68 -16.73 -5.11
C SER A 36 41.70 -17.54 -5.99
N SER A 37 41.63 -17.17 -7.27
CA SER A 37 41.19 -18.09 -8.32
C SER A 37 42.29 -18.19 -9.36
N THR A 38 43.03 -19.29 -9.32
CA THR A 38 44.10 -19.63 -10.26
C THR A 38 43.50 -19.94 -11.63
N LYS A 39 43.03 -18.91 -12.34
CA LYS A 39 42.82 -18.96 -13.79
C LYS A 39 44.19 -18.80 -14.44
N LEU A 40 44.72 -19.90 -14.99
CA LEU A 40 45.82 -19.86 -15.95
C LEU A 40 45.49 -18.80 -17.01
N GLY A 41 46.26 -17.72 -17.03
CA GLY A 41 46.20 -16.71 -18.08
C GLY A 41 46.52 -17.38 -19.41
N SER A 42 45.56 -17.40 -20.33
CA SER A 42 45.84 -17.73 -21.72
C SER A 42 46.86 -16.72 -22.25
N PRO A 43 47.96 -17.17 -22.89
CA PRO A 43 48.95 -16.26 -23.42
C PRO A 43 48.31 -15.32 -24.45
N PRO A 44 48.79 -14.06 -24.54
CA PRO A 44 48.22 -13.07 -25.46
C PRO A 44 48.29 -13.60 -26.91
N PRO A 45 47.28 -13.31 -27.75
CA PRO A 45 47.10 -13.91 -29.08
C PRO A 45 48.27 -13.66 -30.05
N THR A 46 49.15 -12.72 -29.74
CA THR A 46 50.41 -12.44 -30.45
C THR A 46 51.51 -13.48 -30.17
N ALA A 47 51.57 -14.05 -28.96
CA ALA A 47 52.52 -15.11 -28.64
C ALA A 47 52.16 -16.43 -29.34
N LEU A 48 50.85 -16.75 -29.42
CA LEU A 48 50.36 -17.94 -30.12
C LEU A 48 50.67 -17.88 -31.63
N ARG A 49 50.52 -16.70 -32.26
CA ARG A 49 50.87 -16.51 -33.68
C ARG A 49 52.34 -16.76 -33.95
N ARG A 50 53.25 -16.25 -33.12
CA ARG A 50 54.70 -16.46 -33.31
C ARG A 50 55.10 -17.93 -33.19
N VAL A 51 54.47 -18.67 -32.28
CA VAL A 51 54.71 -20.12 -32.15
C VAL A 51 54.18 -20.85 -33.38
N TYR A 52 52.99 -20.49 -33.86
CA TYR A 52 52.39 -21.12 -35.04
C TYR A 52 53.19 -20.85 -36.33
N GLU A 53 53.68 -19.62 -36.48
CA GLU A 53 54.51 -19.20 -37.62
C GLU A 53 55.87 -19.91 -37.62
N LYS A 54 56.51 -20.05 -36.45
CA LYS A 54 57.75 -20.80 -36.29
C LYS A 54 57.59 -22.30 -36.57
N VAL A 55 56.50 -22.91 -36.10
CA VAL A 55 56.20 -24.32 -36.38
C VAL A 55 55.94 -24.56 -37.87
N LEU A 56 55.30 -23.62 -38.56
CA LEU A 56 55.11 -23.71 -40.02
C LEU A 56 56.43 -23.60 -40.79
N GLU A 57 57.34 -22.73 -40.34
CA GLU A 57 58.68 -22.61 -40.93
C GLU A 57 59.53 -23.87 -40.71
N ASP A 58 59.53 -24.42 -39.50
CA ASP A 58 60.25 -25.65 -39.14
C ASP A 58 59.72 -26.86 -39.93
N PHE A 59 58.39 -26.99 -40.04
CA PHE A 59 57.76 -28.08 -40.81
C PHE A 59 58.00 -27.94 -42.32
N GLY A 60 58.02 -26.71 -42.84
CA GLY A 60 58.36 -26.45 -44.25
C GLY A 60 59.85 -26.69 -44.56
N ALA A 61 60.74 -26.44 -43.61
CA ALA A 61 62.16 -26.77 -43.74
C ALA A 61 62.41 -28.29 -43.69
N GLU A 62 61.66 -29.03 -42.86
CA GLU A 62 61.75 -30.49 -42.75
C GLU A 62 61.26 -31.20 -44.02
N ILE A 63 60.16 -30.73 -44.64
CA ILE A 63 59.66 -31.28 -45.91
C ILE A 63 60.67 -31.05 -47.05
N ARG A 64 61.25 -29.85 -47.13
CA ARG A 64 62.29 -29.53 -48.13
C ARG A 64 63.57 -30.35 -47.92
N GLY A 65 63.97 -30.58 -46.67
CA GLY A 65 65.12 -31.45 -46.35
C GLY A 65 64.88 -32.92 -46.76
N ARG A 66 63.64 -33.40 -46.65
CA ARG A 66 63.26 -34.76 -47.06
C ARG A 66 63.25 -34.92 -48.59
N GLU A 67 62.78 -33.91 -49.32
CA GLU A 67 62.73 -33.91 -50.79
C GLU A 67 64.13 -33.89 -51.41
N THR A 68 65.09 -33.14 -50.84
CA THR A 68 66.49 -33.13 -51.33
C THR A 68 67.26 -34.43 -51.07
N SER A 69 66.79 -35.26 -50.11
CA SER A 69 67.40 -36.56 -49.80
C SER A 69 66.80 -37.74 -50.59
N ALA A 70 65.65 -37.53 -51.25
CA ALA A 70 64.94 -38.56 -52.00
C ALA A 70 65.27 -38.60 -53.50
N THR A 71 66.09 -37.67 -54.02
CA THR A 71 66.39 -37.53 -55.46
C THR A 71 67.73 -38.15 -55.89
N GLU A 72 68.54 -38.71 -54.98
CA GLU A 72 69.84 -39.34 -55.33
C GLU A 72 69.83 -40.90 -55.31
N SER A 73 68.67 -41.56 -55.19
CA SER A 73 68.60 -43.02 -55.28
C SER A 73 67.34 -43.49 -56.01
N SER A 74 67.34 -43.36 -57.33
CA SER A 74 66.41 -44.08 -58.21
C SER A 74 67.08 -44.39 -59.55
N GLY A 75 67.74 -45.55 -59.62
CA GLY A 75 68.09 -46.20 -60.88
C GLY A 75 66.97 -47.17 -61.29
N PRO A 76 66.48 -47.15 -62.54
CA PRO A 76 65.43 -48.05 -63.01
C PRO A 76 66.05 -49.30 -63.65
N LEU A 77 65.49 -50.47 -63.38
CA LEU A 77 65.74 -51.70 -64.15
C LEU A 77 64.46 -52.54 -64.15
N GLU A 78 63.68 -52.35 -65.21
CA GLU A 78 62.85 -53.41 -65.77
C GLU A 78 63.78 -54.50 -66.31
N ASP A 79 63.46 -55.78 -66.10
CA ASP A 79 63.63 -56.75 -67.19
C ASP A 79 62.78 -58.00 -66.97
N GLU A 80 61.93 -58.22 -67.97
CA GLU A 80 61.14 -59.40 -68.24
C GLU A 80 62.03 -60.37 -69.04
N VAL A 81 62.38 -61.54 -68.49
CA VAL A 81 63.06 -62.59 -69.29
C VAL A 81 62.37 -63.93 -69.09
N THR A 82 61.52 -64.25 -70.07
CA THR A 82 61.14 -65.60 -70.45
C THR A 82 62.35 -66.31 -71.06
N GLY A 83 62.84 -67.37 -70.41
CA GLY A 83 64.04 -68.10 -70.83
C GLY A 83 63.87 -69.62 -70.75
N ARG A 84 63.71 -70.23 -71.92
CA ARG A 84 63.51 -71.66 -72.17
C ARG A 84 64.86 -72.41 -72.12
N VAL A 85 64.89 -73.50 -71.33
CA VAL A 85 65.68 -74.73 -71.49
C VAL A 85 67.21 -74.61 -71.65
N SER A 86 67.94 -75.15 -70.68
CA SER A 86 69.03 -76.08 -70.99
C SER A 86 69.15 -77.13 -69.89
N ARG A 87 68.72 -78.36 -70.19
CA ARG A 87 69.07 -79.55 -69.42
C ARG A 87 70.56 -79.79 -69.61
N LEU A 88 71.37 -79.19 -68.76
CA LEU A 88 72.73 -79.67 -68.55
C LEU A 88 72.64 -80.86 -67.58
N SER A 89 72.88 -82.01 -68.18
CA SER A 89 73.16 -83.28 -67.53
C SER A 89 74.29 -83.11 -66.51
N TRP A 90 73.95 -82.94 -65.24
CA TRP A 90 74.87 -83.21 -64.14
C TRP A 90 74.93 -84.72 -63.94
N GLY A 91 75.82 -85.34 -64.72
CA GLY A 91 76.37 -86.65 -64.39
C GLY A 91 77.36 -86.46 -63.26
N GLY A 92 76.98 -86.90 -62.07
CA GLY A 92 77.82 -86.87 -60.88
C GLY A 92 77.03 -87.41 -59.71
N GLY A 93 77.55 -88.47 -59.08
CA GLY A 93 76.89 -89.21 -58.02
C GLY A 93 76.56 -88.36 -56.77
N PRO A 94 75.85 -88.95 -55.80
CA PRO A 94 75.05 -88.20 -54.83
C PRO A 94 75.78 -87.30 -53.83
N ASP A 95 77.11 -87.17 -53.85
CA ASP A 95 77.86 -86.57 -52.73
C ASP A 95 78.90 -85.48 -53.07
N GLU A 96 79.10 -85.05 -54.34
CA GLU A 96 80.23 -84.13 -54.67
C GLU A 96 79.90 -82.92 -55.58
N SER A 97 78.66 -82.44 -55.64
CA SER A 97 78.29 -81.21 -56.38
C SER A 97 77.82 -80.06 -55.49
N CYS A 98 78.37 -79.97 -54.27
CA CYS A 98 78.16 -78.81 -53.42
C CYS A 98 79.25 -77.76 -53.72
N ILE A 99 78.90 -76.69 -54.47
CA ILE A 99 79.77 -75.52 -54.73
C ILE A 99 80.10 -74.76 -53.41
N TRP A 100 79.32 -75.02 -52.36
CA TRP A 100 79.43 -74.39 -51.06
C TRP A 100 80.21 -75.28 -50.11
N THR A 101 81.17 -74.70 -49.39
CA THR A 101 81.82 -75.42 -48.29
C THR A 101 80.83 -75.59 -47.13
N GLN A 102 80.96 -76.68 -46.36
CA GLN A 102 80.07 -76.98 -45.23
C GLN A 102 79.96 -75.81 -44.24
N GLN A 103 81.06 -75.10 -44.02
CA GLN A 103 81.18 -73.95 -43.13
C GLN A 103 80.42 -72.71 -43.66
N GLU A 104 80.44 -72.48 -44.98
CA GLU A 104 79.64 -71.43 -45.63
C GLU A 104 78.14 -71.75 -45.58
N LEU A 105 77.76 -73.03 -45.74
CA LEU A 105 76.37 -73.47 -45.55
C LEU A 105 75.89 -73.30 -44.11
N GLU A 106 76.75 -73.56 -43.13
CA GLU A 106 76.43 -73.36 -41.70
C GLU A 106 76.26 -71.88 -41.35
N THR A 107 77.15 -71.01 -41.81
CA THR A 107 77.03 -69.56 -41.62
C THR A 107 75.78 -68.99 -42.32
N LEU A 108 75.48 -69.42 -43.56
CA LEU A 108 74.22 -69.03 -44.23
C LEU A 108 72.98 -69.48 -43.45
N ARG A 109 73.00 -70.72 -42.93
CA ARG A 109 71.91 -71.25 -42.10
C ARG A 109 71.76 -70.49 -40.79
N GLU A 110 72.86 -70.05 -40.17
CA GLU A 110 72.84 -69.20 -38.97
C GLU A 110 72.28 -67.81 -39.26
N VAL A 111 72.76 -67.13 -40.30
CA VAL A 111 72.25 -65.81 -40.70
C VAL A 111 70.78 -65.89 -41.10
N PHE A 112 70.37 -66.93 -41.83
CA PHE A 112 68.97 -67.14 -42.20
C PHE A 112 68.09 -67.41 -40.97
N ARG A 113 68.56 -68.21 -40.00
CA ARG A 113 67.87 -68.42 -38.73
C ARG A 113 67.75 -67.12 -37.93
N ALA A 114 68.83 -66.35 -37.81
CA ALA A 114 68.84 -65.07 -37.13
C ALA A 114 67.89 -64.05 -37.79
N ALA A 115 67.90 -63.95 -39.12
CA ALA A 115 66.99 -63.10 -39.87
C ALA A 115 65.53 -63.55 -39.71
N LYS A 116 65.26 -64.85 -39.73
CA LYS A 116 63.92 -65.41 -39.49
C LYS A 116 63.42 -65.11 -38.08
N ASP A 117 64.28 -65.22 -37.07
CA ASP A 117 63.93 -64.92 -35.69
C ASP A 117 63.76 -63.40 -35.46
N GLN A 118 64.56 -62.56 -36.11
CA GLN A 118 64.33 -61.12 -36.12
C GLN A 118 63.02 -60.74 -36.81
N ASN A 119 62.69 -61.36 -37.95
CA ASN A 119 61.44 -61.11 -38.66
C ASN A 119 60.22 -61.56 -37.83
N ARG A 120 60.32 -62.70 -37.13
CA ARG A 120 59.33 -63.12 -36.13
C ARG A 120 59.17 -62.08 -35.00
N LYS A 121 60.28 -61.57 -34.43
CA LYS A 121 60.24 -60.53 -33.39
C LYS A 121 59.56 -59.26 -33.89
N LEU A 122 59.95 -58.75 -35.06
CA LEU A 122 59.35 -57.57 -35.67
C LEU A 122 57.86 -57.77 -35.96
N THR A 123 57.46 -58.95 -36.43
CA THR A 123 56.03 -59.29 -36.63
C THR A 123 55.26 -59.24 -35.32
N THR A 124 55.80 -59.81 -34.23
CA THR A 124 55.13 -59.74 -32.91
C THR A 124 55.02 -58.32 -32.35
N ILE A 125 56.03 -57.48 -32.58
CA ILE A 125 56.01 -56.05 -32.18
C ILE A 125 54.97 -55.29 -33.01
N LEU A 126 54.92 -55.54 -34.31
CA LEU A 126 53.95 -54.92 -35.22
C LEU A 126 52.51 -55.31 -34.84
N ASP A 127 52.27 -56.58 -34.49
CA ASP A 127 50.97 -57.04 -34.01
C ASP A 127 50.58 -56.38 -32.68
N LEU A 128 51.54 -56.20 -31.76
CA LEU A 128 51.30 -55.52 -30.50
C LEU A 128 50.98 -54.03 -30.72
N ALA A 129 51.76 -53.35 -31.56
CA ALA A 129 51.53 -51.95 -31.93
C ALA A 129 50.18 -51.76 -32.61
N ASN A 130 49.79 -52.66 -33.54
CA ASN A 130 48.48 -52.63 -34.18
C ASN A 130 47.33 -52.83 -33.18
N LYS A 131 47.50 -53.70 -32.17
CA LYS A 131 46.52 -53.84 -31.08
C LYS A 131 46.45 -52.58 -30.22
N GLN A 132 47.58 -51.94 -29.95
CA GLN A 132 47.62 -50.66 -29.22
C GLN A 132 46.94 -49.53 -30.01
N ILE A 133 47.16 -49.45 -31.33
CA ILE A 133 46.48 -48.47 -32.21
C ILE A 133 44.97 -48.68 -32.14
N LYS A 134 44.48 -49.90 -32.36
CA LYS A 134 43.03 -50.18 -32.32
C LYS A 134 42.40 -49.86 -30.96
N THR A 135 43.11 -50.13 -29.86
CA THR A 135 42.61 -49.80 -28.51
C THR A 135 42.61 -48.29 -28.25
N LEU A 136 43.61 -47.56 -28.73
CA LEU A 136 43.64 -46.09 -28.65
C LEU A 136 42.56 -45.46 -29.53
N GLU A 137 42.37 -45.92 -30.76
CA GLU A 137 41.29 -45.49 -31.65
C GLU A 137 39.91 -45.71 -31.01
N GLY A 138 39.71 -46.86 -30.35
CA GLY A 138 38.49 -47.13 -29.59
C GLY A 138 38.27 -46.14 -28.45
N LYS A 139 39.32 -45.86 -27.66
CA LYS A 139 39.26 -44.86 -26.58
C LYS A 139 39.01 -43.44 -27.10
N CYS A 140 39.62 -43.06 -28.21
CA CYS A 140 39.41 -41.74 -28.83
C CYS A 140 37.95 -41.58 -29.26
N LYS A 141 37.38 -42.58 -29.96
CA LYS A 141 35.96 -42.56 -30.33
C LYS A 141 35.04 -42.48 -29.12
N GLU A 142 35.31 -43.27 -28.07
CA GLU A 142 34.51 -43.23 -26.85
C GLU A 142 34.58 -41.86 -26.15
N GLN A 143 35.75 -41.22 -26.14
CA GLN A 143 35.90 -39.86 -25.62
C GLN A 143 35.19 -38.80 -26.47
N GLU A 144 35.22 -38.93 -27.80
CA GLU A 144 34.49 -38.06 -28.73
C GLU A 144 32.97 -38.15 -28.49
N ASP A 145 32.43 -39.37 -28.38
CA ASP A 145 31.01 -39.59 -28.10
C ASP A 145 30.61 -39.01 -26.73
N GLN A 146 31.45 -39.20 -25.70
CA GLN A 146 31.22 -38.62 -24.38
C GLN A 146 31.26 -37.09 -24.42
N LEU A 147 32.23 -36.50 -25.12
CA LEU A 147 32.32 -35.05 -25.29
C LEU A 147 31.09 -34.49 -25.99
N GLU A 148 30.65 -35.11 -27.09
CA GLU A 148 29.47 -34.66 -27.80
C GLU A 148 28.21 -34.73 -26.92
N ASN A 149 28.05 -35.80 -26.15
CA ASN A 149 26.93 -35.93 -25.21
C ASN A 149 26.97 -34.84 -24.12
N ARG A 150 28.15 -34.55 -23.56
CA ARG A 150 28.34 -33.46 -22.58
C ARG A 150 28.04 -32.09 -23.19
N TYR A 151 28.41 -31.85 -24.45
CA TYR A 151 28.07 -30.62 -25.16
C TYR A 151 26.56 -30.46 -25.36
N LYS A 152 25.84 -31.55 -25.70
CA LYS A 152 24.37 -31.55 -25.81
C LYS A 152 23.72 -31.20 -24.47
N GLN A 153 24.12 -31.87 -23.39
CA GLN A 153 23.64 -31.59 -22.03
C GLN A 153 23.92 -30.14 -21.59
N LEU A 154 25.12 -29.63 -21.89
CA LEU A 154 25.48 -28.23 -21.56
C LEU A 154 24.60 -27.24 -22.33
N LYS A 155 24.29 -27.51 -23.59
CA LYS A 155 23.40 -26.67 -24.41
C LYS A 155 21.98 -26.66 -23.85
N GLU A 156 21.48 -27.81 -23.40
CA GLU A 156 20.15 -27.93 -22.76
C GLU A 156 20.12 -27.20 -21.42
N ALA A 157 21.12 -27.41 -20.56
CA ALA A 157 21.24 -26.71 -19.28
C ALA A 157 21.30 -25.19 -19.47
N ARG A 158 22.02 -24.69 -20.47
CA ARG A 158 22.06 -23.25 -20.79
C ARG A 158 20.69 -22.70 -21.20
N LYS A 159 19.93 -23.45 -22.01
CA LYS A 159 18.55 -23.06 -22.38
C LYS A 159 17.65 -23.01 -21.15
N GLU A 160 17.78 -23.99 -20.26
CA GLU A 160 16.97 -24.05 -19.05
C GLU A 160 17.30 -22.90 -18.09
N ILE A 161 18.59 -22.60 -17.89
CA ILE A 161 19.01 -21.43 -17.10
C ILE A 161 18.43 -20.13 -17.68
N GLN A 162 18.41 -19.97 -19.01
CA GLN A 162 17.81 -18.80 -19.65
C GLN A 162 16.30 -18.71 -19.39
N ARG A 163 15.57 -19.83 -19.46
CA ARG A 163 14.14 -19.88 -19.15
C ARG A 163 13.86 -19.54 -17.70
N LEU A 164 14.61 -20.14 -16.77
CA LEU A 164 14.50 -19.87 -15.34
C LEU A 164 14.81 -18.40 -15.01
N LYS A 165 15.79 -17.80 -15.69
CA LYS A 165 16.09 -16.38 -15.55
C LYS A 165 14.90 -15.51 -15.97
N ILE A 166 14.31 -15.77 -17.14
CA ILE A 166 13.12 -15.03 -17.61
C ILE A 166 11.97 -15.18 -16.61
N HIS A 167 11.75 -16.38 -16.09
CA HIS A 167 10.71 -16.63 -15.10
C HIS A 167 10.98 -15.88 -13.78
N SER A 168 12.23 -15.88 -13.31
CA SER A 168 12.64 -15.14 -12.12
C SER A 168 12.44 -13.63 -12.30
N ASP A 169 12.82 -13.08 -13.45
CA ASP A 169 12.62 -11.66 -13.78
C ASP A 169 11.12 -11.31 -13.82
N GLN A 170 10.28 -12.18 -14.39
CA GLN A 170 8.83 -12.01 -14.40
C GLN A 170 8.24 -12.04 -12.98
N GLN A 171 8.63 -13.00 -12.15
CA GLN A 171 8.17 -13.07 -10.76
C GLN A 171 8.60 -11.85 -9.95
N SER A 172 9.83 -11.39 -10.12
CA SER A 172 10.33 -10.15 -9.48
C SER A 172 9.50 -8.93 -9.90
N ASN A 173 9.15 -8.82 -11.18
CA ASN A 173 8.27 -7.77 -11.68
C ASN A 173 6.85 -7.86 -11.10
N GLU A 174 6.27 -9.05 -10.95
CA GLU A 174 4.95 -9.21 -10.34
C GLU A 174 4.95 -8.90 -8.84
N VAL A 175 6.01 -9.26 -8.12
CA VAL A 175 6.21 -8.91 -6.71
C VAL A 175 6.30 -7.39 -6.55
N THR A 176 7.10 -6.71 -7.37
CA THR A 176 7.23 -5.24 -7.30
C THR A 176 5.93 -4.52 -7.65
N LYS A 177 5.17 -4.99 -8.66
CA LYS A 177 3.84 -4.47 -8.97
C LYS A 177 2.87 -4.66 -7.81
N SER A 178 2.86 -5.84 -7.20
CA SER A 178 1.98 -6.15 -6.07
C SER A 178 2.35 -5.29 -4.85
N HIS A 179 3.63 -5.12 -4.58
CA HIS A 179 4.12 -4.26 -3.50
C HIS A 179 3.70 -2.79 -3.69
N ARG A 180 3.79 -2.25 -4.92
CA ARG A 180 3.28 -0.91 -5.24
C ARG A 180 1.78 -0.78 -4.99
N LYS A 181 0.99 -1.79 -5.40
CA LYS A 181 -0.45 -1.81 -5.14
C LYS A 181 -0.77 -1.83 -3.64
N ILE A 182 -0.06 -2.66 -2.87
CA ILE A 182 -0.21 -2.73 -1.40
C ILE A 182 0.14 -1.39 -0.77
N SER A 183 1.22 -0.75 -1.22
CA SER A 183 1.63 0.56 -0.70
C SER A 183 0.57 1.63 -0.98
N GLY A 184 0.06 1.71 -2.22
CA GLY A 184 -1.02 2.64 -2.56
C GLY A 184 -2.31 2.39 -1.77
N LEU A 185 -2.73 1.13 -1.62
CA LEU A 185 -3.89 0.80 -0.79
C LEU A 185 -3.66 1.14 0.70
N SER A 186 -2.42 1.03 1.19
CA SER A 186 -2.08 1.43 2.55
C SER A 186 -2.19 2.93 2.75
N GLU A 187 -1.77 3.73 1.76
CA GLU A 187 -1.93 5.18 1.74
C GLU A 187 -3.42 5.55 1.72
N ASP A 188 -4.22 4.95 0.85
CA ASP A 188 -5.68 5.16 0.79
C ASP A 188 -6.38 4.86 2.13
N VAL A 189 -5.99 3.75 2.78
CA VAL A 189 -6.54 3.38 4.10
C VAL A 189 -6.16 4.41 5.16
N GLN A 190 -4.94 4.94 5.11
CA GLN A 190 -4.49 5.97 6.02
C GLN A 190 -5.27 7.28 5.80
N GLU A 191 -5.49 7.69 4.56
CA GLU A 191 -6.30 8.87 4.22
C GLU A 191 -7.75 8.71 4.69
N LEU A 192 -8.36 7.55 4.44
CA LEU A 192 -9.72 7.26 4.91
C LEU A 192 -9.83 7.26 6.43
N GLN A 193 -8.79 6.79 7.13
CA GLN A 193 -8.76 6.81 8.59
C GLN A 193 -8.70 8.25 9.12
N VAL A 194 -7.89 9.13 8.52
CA VAL A 194 -7.87 10.56 8.87
C VAL A 194 -9.23 11.21 8.61
N ALA A 195 -9.84 10.97 7.45
CA ALA A 195 -11.16 11.52 7.11
C ALA A 195 -12.25 11.04 8.09
N LYS A 196 -12.20 9.76 8.50
CA LYS A 196 -13.10 9.20 9.52
C LYS A 196 -12.93 9.90 10.86
N ASP A 197 -11.69 10.10 11.31
CA ASP A 197 -11.41 10.74 12.60
C ASP A 197 -11.87 12.22 12.59
N ASP A 198 -11.75 12.89 11.45
CA ASP A 198 -12.29 14.25 11.26
C ASP A 198 -13.81 14.30 11.30
N LEU A 199 -14.49 13.37 10.62
CA LEU A 199 -15.96 13.27 10.67
C LEU A 199 -16.46 12.92 12.07
N GLN A 200 -15.75 12.06 12.80
CA GLN A 200 -16.08 11.76 14.20
C GLN A 200 -15.95 12.98 15.10
N ARG A 201 -14.92 13.81 14.88
CA ARG A 201 -14.75 15.08 15.60
C ARG A 201 -15.89 16.05 15.31
N GLN A 202 -16.24 16.23 14.04
CA GLN A 202 -17.37 17.08 13.64
C GLN A 202 -18.70 16.58 14.21
N LEU A 203 -18.93 15.26 14.21
CA LEU A 203 -20.12 14.66 14.81
C LEU A 203 -20.19 14.96 16.33
N HIS A 204 -19.06 14.84 17.02
CA HIS A 204 -18.99 15.13 18.44
C HIS A 204 -19.26 16.63 18.73
N GLU A 205 -18.64 17.52 17.97
CA GLU A 205 -18.84 18.98 18.09
C GLU A 205 -20.29 19.38 17.83
N THR A 206 -20.90 18.84 16.77
CA THR A 206 -22.31 19.11 16.45
C THR A 206 -23.27 18.53 17.48
N THR A 207 -22.95 17.36 18.05
CA THR A 207 -23.73 16.78 19.15
C THR A 207 -23.69 17.67 20.39
N ILE A 208 -22.50 18.16 20.77
CA ILE A 208 -22.35 19.10 21.88
C ILE A 208 -23.12 20.40 21.61
N ALA A 209 -23.02 20.95 20.39
CA ALA A 209 -23.75 22.16 20.02
C ALA A 209 -25.27 21.95 20.10
N PHE A 210 -25.76 20.82 19.62
CA PHE A 210 -27.17 20.44 19.70
C PHE A 210 -27.65 20.31 21.14
N GLU A 211 -26.88 19.66 22.02
CA GLU A 211 -27.24 19.52 23.43
C GLU A 211 -27.27 20.86 24.16
N LYS A 212 -26.32 21.76 23.85
CA LYS A 212 -26.32 23.14 24.37
C LYS A 212 -27.58 23.89 23.96
N GLU A 213 -27.94 23.82 22.68
CA GLU A 213 -29.15 24.49 22.17
C GLU A 213 -30.42 23.90 22.78
N ARG A 214 -30.47 22.57 22.95
CA ARG A 214 -31.58 21.89 23.63
C ARG A 214 -31.75 22.38 25.07
N LEU A 215 -30.66 22.53 25.82
CA LEU A 215 -30.70 23.04 27.20
C LEU A 215 -31.16 24.50 27.25
N LEU A 216 -30.65 25.36 26.36
CA LEU A 216 -31.09 26.75 26.24
C LEU A 216 -32.58 26.85 25.91
N ARG A 217 -33.08 26.02 25.00
CA ARG A 217 -34.50 25.97 24.67
C ARG A 217 -35.34 25.61 25.89
N CYS A 218 -34.94 24.59 26.66
CA CYS A 218 -35.64 24.21 27.89
C CYS A 218 -35.64 25.33 28.94
N GLU A 219 -34.53 26.06 29.09
CA GLU A 219 -34.45 27.21 30.00
C GLU A 219 -35.40 28.34 29.56
N LEU A 220 -35.42 28.66 28.27
CA LEU A 220 -36.30 29.69 27.71
C LEU A 220 -37.78 29.31 27.83
N GLU A 221 -38.12 28.04 27.59
CA GLU A 221 -39.48 27.50 27.78
C GLU A 221 -39.93 27.66 29.24
N GLN A 222 -39.07 27.31 30.22
CA GLN A 222 -39.39 27.48 31.65
C GLN A 222 -39.55 28.96 32.03
N ARG A 223 -38.69 29.84 31.50
CA ARG A 223 -38.78 31.28 31.75
C ARG A 223 -40.07 31.87 31.17
N LEU A 224 -40.44 31.45 29.97
CA LEU A 224 -41.68 31.86 29.32
C LEU A 224 -42.89 31.43 30.15
N GLN A 225 -42.95 30.16 30.58
CA GLN A 225 -44.03 29.65 31.42
C GLN A 225 -44.16 30.42 32.73
N MET A 226 -43.03 30.74 33.38
CA MET A 226 -43.03 31.55 34.59
C MET A 226 -43.57 32.96 34.34
N GLN A 227 -43.20 33.59 33.21
CA GLN A 227 -43.70 34.92 32.86
C GLN A 227 -45.19 34.91 32.52
N GLU A 228 -45.67 33.88 31.82
CA GLU A 228 -47.10 33.68 31.53
C GLU A 228 -47.91 33.56 32.83
N GLN A 229 -47.42 32.76 33.79
CA GLN A 229 -48.07 32.62 35.09
C GLN A 229 -48.06 33.95 35.87
N GLN A 230 -46.94 34.67 35.88
CA GLN A 230 -46.86 35.99 36.53
C GLN A 230 -47.83 37.01 35.90
N LEU A 231 -47.98 36.98 34.58
CA LEU A 231 -48.90 37.85 33.87
C LEU A 231 -50.36 37.51 34.23
N GLU A 232 -50.71 36.23 34.24
CA GLU A 232 -52.08 35.80 34.61
C GLU A 232 -52.40 36.14 36.07
N ASP A 233 -51.46 35.92 37.00
CA ASP A 233 -51.60 36.32 38.40
C ASP A 233 -51.75 37.84 38.55
N ALA A 234 -50.97 38.63 37.79
CA ALA A 234 -51.06 40.09 37.81
C ALA A 234 -52.39 40.58 37.25
N LYS A 235 -52.87 39.96 36.17
CA LYS A 235 -54.17 40.24 35.57
C LYS A 235 -55.30 39.93 36.55
N LEU A 236 -55.31 38.74 37.16
CA LEU A 236 -56.31 38.35 38.16
C LEU A 236 -56.35 39.35 39.34
N LYS A 237 -55.18 39.70 39.90
CA LYS A 237 -55.07 40.70 40.97
C LYS A 237 -55.62 42.07 40.55
N SER A 238 -55.36 42.48 39.30
CA SER A 238 -55.86 43.75 38.78
C SER A 238 -57.39 43.73 38.60
N GLU A 239 -57.95 42.64 38.08
CA GLU A 239 -59.39 42.44 37.91
C GLU A 239 -60.11 42.43 39.26
N GLU A 240 -59.57 41.72 40.26
CA GLU A 240 -60.09 41.71 41.63
C GLU A 240 -60.04 43.10 42.25
N SER A 241 -58.92 43.82 42.11
CA SER A 241 -58.80 45.20 42.61
C SER A 241 -59.84 46.12 41.98
N MET A 242 -60.06 46.03 40.66
CA MET A 242 -61.06 46.81 39.96
C MET A 242 -62.49 46.43 40.40
N ARG A 243 -62.77 45.13 40.55
CA ARG A 243 -64.06 44.63 41.07
C ARG A 243 -64.34 45.20 42.46
N LEU A 244 -63.38 45.12 43.38
CA LEU A 244 -63.49 45.64 44.75
C LEU A 244 -63.74 47.17 44.77
N LYS A 245 -63.07 47.93 43.90
CA LYS A 245 -63.29 49.38 43.75
C LYS A 245 -64.72 49.69 43.30
N TYR A 246 -65.17 49.06 42.21
CA TYR A 246 -66.52 49.26 41.69
C TYR A 246 -67.59 48.81 42.68
N GLU A 247 -67.38 47.70 43.39
CA GLU A 247 -68.31 47.26 44.43
C GLU A 247 -68.42 48.28 45.57
N LYS A 248 -67.30 48.90 45.96
CA LYS A 248 -67.29 49.99 46.95
C LYS A 248 -68.05 51.22 46.45
N GLU A 249 -67.80 51.64 45.21
CA GLU A 249 -68.50 52.78 44.58
C GLU A 249 -70.00 52.54 44.47
N VAL A 250 -70.42 51.34 44.05
CA VAL A 250 -71.83 50.95 44.01
C VAL A 250 -72.47 51.03 45.40
N ARG A 251 -71.80 50.50 46.43
CA ARG A 251 -72.28 50.59 47.83
C ARG A 251 -72.36 52.03 48.34
N GLU A 252 -71.48 52.92 47.87
CA GLU A 252 -71.51 54.34 48.22
C GLU A 252 -72.64 55.08 47.53
N LEU A 253 -72.83 54.85 46.23
CA LEU A 253 -73.95 55.40 45.47
C LEU A 253 -75.29 54.93 46.02
N GLN A 254 -75.43 53.65 46.36
CA GLN A 254 -76.63 53.11 47.00
C GLN A 254 -76.94 53.82 48.33
N ARG A 255 -75.93 54.01 49.20
CA ARG A 255 -76.10 54.79 50.44
C ARG A 255 -76.53 56.22 50.15
N ARG A 256 -75.95 56.87 49.14
CA ARG A 256 -76.34 58.23 48.75
C ARG A 256 -77.77 58.30 48.23
N VAL A 257 -78.19 57.35 47.39
CA VAL A 257 -79.58 57.23 46.91
C VAL A 257 -80.55 57.05 48.07
N LEU A 258 -80.26 56.16 49.02
CA LEU A 258 -81.10 55.98 50.22
C LEU A 258 -81.17 57.27 51.05
N THR A 259 -80.04 57.95 51.24
CA THR A 259 -80.00 59.23 51.96
C THR A 259 -80.85 60.30 51.26
N LEU A 260 -80.73 60.42 49.93
CA LEU A 260 -81.53 61.35 49.12
C LEU A 260 -83.02 60.98 49.14
N GLN A 261 -83.35 59.69 49.18
CA GLN A 261 -84.72 59.20 49.30
C GLN A 261 -85.32 59.61 50.66
N ASP A 262 -84.58 59.41 51.76
CA ASP A 262 -85.02 59.83 53.08
C ASP A 262 -85.15 61.37 53.18
N GLU A 263 -84.27 62.12 52.53
CA GLU A 263 -84.36 63.59 52.41
C GLU A 263 -85.63 64.00 51.65
N LEU A 264 -85.90 63.36 50.51
CA LEU A 264 -87.10 63.59 49.69
C LEU A 264 -88.38 63.25 50.46
N ASP A 265 -88.42 62.13 51.18
CA ASP A 265 -89.58 61.72 51.97
C ASP A 265 -89.87 62.72 53.11
N ARG A 266 -88.82 63.23 53.77
CA ARG A 266 -88.95 64.32 54.76
C ARG A 266 -89.46 65.62 54.12
N GLU A 267 -88.94 65.98 52.95
CA GLU A 267 -89.41 67.15 52.22
C GLU A 267 -90.87 67.01 51.80
N GLN A 268 -91.28 65.85 51.28
CA GLN A 268 -92.68 65.56 50.96
C GLN A 268 -93.59 65.62 52.19
N GLN A 269 -93.12 65.09 53.34
CA GLN A 269 -93.87 65.15 54.60
C GLN A 269 -94.05 66.61 55.07
N THR A 270 -92.99 67.41 55.06
CA THR A 270 -93.04 68.83 55.43
C THR A 270 -93.91 69.63 54.45
N HIS A 271 -93.78 69.39 53.16
CA HIS A 271 -94.66 69.97 52.14
C HIS A 271 -96.13 69.57 52.38
N GLY A 272 -96.42 68.32 52.70
CA GLY A 272 -97.76 67.86 53.04
C GLY A 272 -98.36 68.55 54.28
N ILE A 273 -97.54 68.81 55.31
CA ILE A 273 -97.94 69.60 56.48
C ILE A 273 -98.20 71.06 56.08
N ASN A 274 -97.27 71.67 55.33
CA ASN A 274 -97.40 73.05 54.85
C ASN A 274 -98.63 73.22 53.97
N GLN A 275 -98.91 72.28 53.07
CA GLN A 275 -100.10 72.28 52.22
C GLN A 275 -101.38 72.22 53.07
N LYS A 276 -101.44 71.34 54.08
CA LYS A 276 -102.58 71.28 55.02
C LYS A 276 -102.73 72.58 55.81
N ALA A 277 -101.63 73.19 56.24
CA ALA A 277 -101.65 74.48 56.93
C ALA A 277 -102.18 75.59 56.01
N LEU A 278 -101.71 75.64 54.75
CA LEU A 278 -102.21 76.57 53.74
C LEU A 278 -103.69 76.34 53.42
N ASP A 279 -104.15 75.10 53.32
CA ASP A 279 -105.56 74.78 53.09
C ASP A 279 -106.44 75.14 54.31
N ASN A 280 -105.94 74.94 55.53
CA ASN A 280 -106.61 75.43 56.75
C ASN A 280 -106.69 76.95 56.77
N MET A 281 -105.61 77.66 56.39
CA MET A 281 -105.64 79.11 56.23
C MET A 281 -106.64 79.54 55.15
N ARG A 282 -106.62 78.91 53.96
CA ARG A 282 -107.58 79.20 52.88
C ARG A 282 -109.02 78.99 53.34
N LYS A 283 -109.30 77.90 54.08
CA LYS A 283 -110.61 77.65 54.69
C LYS A 283 -110.97 78.72 55.73
N HIS A 284 -110.05 79.08 56.62
CA HIS A 284 -110.24 80.15 57.60
C HIS A 284 -110.60 81.47 56.91
N PHE A 285 -109.82 81.88 55.90
CA PHE A 285 -110.09 83.08 55.12
C PHE A 285 -111.37 82.99 54.30
N ALA A 286 -111.75 81.82 53.79
CA ALA A 286 -113.03 81.60 53.12
C ALA A 286 -114.23 81.56 54.08
N SER A 287 -114.00 81.28 55.37
CA SER A 287 -115.02 81.27 56.43
C SER A 287 -115.12 82.59 57.22
N LEU A 288 -114.26 83.55 56.95
CA LEU A 288 -114.41 84.91 57.46
C LEU A 288 -115.68 85.52 56.84
N PRO A 289 -116.51 86.24 57.62
CA PRO A 289 -117.62 87.01 57.08
C PRO A 289 -117.08 88.00 56.04
N ALA A 290 -117.72 88.07 54.88
CA ALA A 290 -117.54 89.16 53.94
C ALA A 290 -118.15 90.44 54.56
N ASP A 291 -117.51 90.98 55.61
CA ASP A 291 -117.91 92.22 56.25
C ASP A 291 -116.71 92.86 56.96
N MET A 292 -115.80 93.40 56.15
CA MET A 292 -115.08 94.66 56.38
C MET A 292 -114.44 95.05 55.03
N ALA A 293 -115.31 95.39 54.09
CA ALA A 293 -114.94 96.20 52.93
C ALA A 293 -115.03 97.68 53.33
N ASN A 294 -114.01 98.44 52.93
CA ASN A 294 -113.82 99.89 53.05
C ASN A 294 -113.45 100.37 54.47
N VAL A 295 -112.38 101.14 54.66
CA VAL A 295 -112.08 102.39 53.95
C VAL A 295 -110.56 102.69 54.01
N GLU A 296 -110.05 103.18 52.86
CA GLU A 296 -108.89 104.06 52.61
C GLU A 296 -107.42 103.53 52.52
N GLN A 297 -106.92 103.66 51.27
CA GLN A 297 -105.53 103.76 50.78
C GLN A 297 -104.79 105.00 51.35
N PRO A 298 -103.57 105.40 50.90
CA PRO A 298 -102.52 104.76 50.08
C PRO A 298 -101.17 104.74 50.87
N GLU A 299 -100.06 104.17 50.40
CA GLU A 299 -99.08 104.78 49.50
C GLU A 299 -97.90 103.81 49.35
N THR A 300 -97.40 103.70 48.11
CA THR A 300 -95.98 103.71 47.67
C THR A 300 -94.92 103.00 48.53
N GLU A 301 -93.86 102.38 48.06
CA GLU A 301 -93.19 102.15 46.79
C GLU A 301 -91.94 101.36 47.25
N GLU A 302 -91.34 100.58 46.36
CA GLU A 302 -89.88 100.46 46.30
C GLU A 302 -89.08 100.24 47.61
N HIS A 303 -89.25 99.11 48.30
CA HIS A 303 -88.27 98.77 49.35
C HIS A 303 -87.88 97.29 49.54
N PHE A 304 -88.33 96.38 48.68
CA PHE A 304 -88.01 94.94 48.83
C PHE A 304 -87.10 94.33 47.77
N LEU A 305 -86.73 95.05 46.70
CA LEU A 305 -85.83 94.52 45.66
C LEU A 305 -84.34 94.81 45.88
N SER A 306 -83.92 95.29 47.06
CA SER A 306 -82.51 95.61 47.34
C SER A 306 -81.81 94.69 48.34
N LYS A 307 -82.41 93.57 48.77
CA LYS A 307 -81.74 92.63 49.69
C LYS A 307 -82.02 91.18 49.36
N LEU A 308 -81.47 90.68 48.25
CA LEU A 308 -81.05 89.28 48.11
C LEU A 308 -80.15 89.06 46.88
N THR A 309 -79.20 89.99 46.68
CA THR A 309 -77.91 89.66 46.09
C THR A 309 -76.92 89.57 47.23
N TYR A 310 -76.73 88.36 47.77
CA TYR A 310 -75.53 87.84 48.44
C TYR A 310 -75.94 86.54 49.13
N PHE A 311 -75.93 85.45 48.38
CA PHE A 311 -75.15 84.23 48.63
C PHE A 311 -75.35 83.25 47.47
#